data_AF-A0A2V5TUA7-F1
#
_entry.id   AF-A0A2V5TUA7-F1
#
_cell.length_a   1.000
_cell.length_b   1.000
_cell.length_c   1.000
_cell.angle_alpha   90.00
_cell.angle_beta   90.00
_cell.angle_gamma   90.00
#
_symmetry.space_group_name_H-M   'P 1'
#
loop_
_entity.id
_entity.type
_entity.pdbx_description
1 polymer ?
#
loop_
_entity_poly.entity_id
_entity_poly.type
_entity_poly.pdbx_seq_one_letter_code
_entity_poly.pdbx_strand_id
1 'polypeptide(L)'
;MKAKGIFAIFMLVFPLFCASSICGADGFDSVRCGSDVRKALLGRTMSNETIVTIETRHKDLGLKDLGASEISDRLSVISWRICGEEYILLQDDKDFARDVLKFPKHSNESPEFIGSCQLNGHDVPGFAIGVLKNENGVEMLSAVSAWKIDEKQMKFVELKTEGLRCSRSGISTADGGR
;
A
#
# COMPACT_ATOMS: atom_id res chain seq x y z
N MET A 1 63.59 42.68 -28.86
CA MET A 1 62.80 42.36 -27.64
C MET A 1 61.54 41.62 -28.06
N LYS A 2 61.26 40.47 -27.40
CA LYS A 2 59.98 39.86 -26.99
C LYS A 2 58.72 40.01 -27.89
N ALA A 3 57.84 39.03 -28.09
CA ALA A 3 57.79 37.61 -27.79
C ALA A 3 56.55 37.03 -28.52
N LYS A 4 56.58 35.70 -28.69
CA LYS A 4 55.60 34.79 -29.31
C LYS A 4 54.19 34.82 -28.70
N GLY A 5 53.23 34.31 -29.49
CA GLY A 5 52.23 33.33 -29.03
C GLY A 5 50.77 33.74 -29.28
N ILE A 6 49.79 32.85 -29.49
CA ILE A 6 49.68 31.40 -29.44
C ILE A 6 48.35 31.06 -30.17
N PHE A 7 48.36 30.00 -30.99
CA PHE A 7 47.16 29.39 -31.57
C PHE A 7 46.36 28.70 -30.45
N ALA A 8 45.15 29.15 -30.13
CA ALA A 8 44.28 28.50 -29.16
C ALA A 8 43.31 27.56 -29.89
N ILE A 9 43.66 26.27 -29.92
CA ILE A 9 42.79 25.16 -30.34
C ILE A 9 41.73 24.97 -29.26
N PHE A 10 40.47 25.25 -29.59
CA PHE A 10 39.32 24.96 -28.75
C PHE A 10 39.04 23.44 -28.77
N MET A 11 39.57 22.69 -27.80
CA MET A 11 39.11 21.33 -27.51
C MET A 11 37.73 21.41 -26.86
N LEU A 12 36.70 21.05 -27.61
CA LEU A 12 35.34 20.91 -27.13
C LEU A 12 35.17 19.49 -26.57
N VAL A 13 35.45 19.33 -25.28
CA VAL A 13 35.23 18.07 -24.55
C VAL A 13 33.74 17.98 -24.24
N PHE A 14 33.02 17.19 -25.04
CA PHE A 14 31.63 16.81 -24.77
C PHE A 14 31.64 15.83 -23.59
N PRO A 15 31.11 16.16 -22.39
CA PRO A 15 30.96 15.15 -21.36
C PRO A 15 29.90 14.16 -21.84
N LEU A 16 30.33 12.91 -21.99
CA LEU A 16 29.46 11.76 -22.18
C LEU A 16 28.47 11.76 -21.00
N PHE A 17 27.24 12.26 -21.23
CA PHE A 17 26.15 12.03 -20.32
C PHE A 17 25.88 10.52 -20.36
N CYS A 18 26.37 9.81 -19.34
CA CYS A 18 25.91 8.47 -19.04
C CYS A 18 24.39 8.57 -18.85
N ALA A 19 23.63 8.14 -19.86
CA ALA A 19 22.23 7.80 -19.68
C ALA A 19 22.20 6.62 -18.70
N SER A 20 22.17 6.93 -17.40
CA SER A 20 21.75 5.97 -16.40
C SER A 20 20.36 5.52 -16.82
N SER A 21 20.26 4.27 -17.25
CA SER A 21 19.00 3.57 -17.46
C SER A 21 18.05 4.00 -16.36
N ILE A 22 16.99 4.72 -16.72
CA ILE A 22 15.83 4.89 -15.84
C ILE A 22 15.20 3.50 -15.80
N CYS A 23 15.82 2.59 -15.02
CA CYS A 23 15.11 1.45 -14.50
C CYS A 23 13.90 2.06 -13.81
N GLY A 24 12.71 1.74 -14.32
CA GLY A 24 11.46 2.35 -13.87
C GLY A 24 11.43 2.32 -12.35
N ALA A 25 11.44 3.50 -11.74
CA ALA A 25 11.44 3.60 -10.30
C ALA A 25 10.13 2.97 -9.80
N ASP A 26 10.22 1.92 -9.01
CA ASP A 26 9.03 1.28 -8.45
C ASP A 26 8.58 2.03 -7.20
N GLY A 27 7.33 1.82 -6.80
CA GLY A 27 6.72 2.61 -5.73
C GLY A 27 7.45 2.57 -4.39
N PHE A 28 8.30 1.55 -4.15
CA PHE A 28 9.05 1.40 -2.91
C PHE A 28 10.39 2.14 -2.90
N ASP A 29 10.90 2.61 -4.03
CA ASP A 29 12.24 3.25 -4.13
C ASP A 29 12.42 4.47 -3.22
N SER A 30 11.33 5.18 -2.95
CA SER A 30 11.32 6.37 -2.08
C SER A 30 11.07 6.08 -0.59
N VAL A 31 10.79 4.82 -0.24
CA VAL A 31 10.50 4.41 1.13
C VAL A 31 11.78 4.31 1.94
N ARG A 32 11.76 4.86 3.15
CA ARG A 32 12.86 4.74 4.12
C ARG A 32 12.30 4.39 5.49
N CYS A 33 12.85 3.36 6.13
CA CYS A 33 12.45 3.01 7.49
C CYS A 33 12.71 4.17 8.46
N GLY A 34 11.79 4.38 9.40
CA GLY A 34 11.82 5.53 10.31
C GLY A 34 11.30 6.84 9.72
N SER A 35 10.94 6.87 8.43
CA SER A 35 10.25 8.00 7.79
C SER A 35 8.75 7.72 7.62
N ASP A 36 8.01 8.69 7.10
CA ASP A 36 6.59 8.53 6.78
C ASP A 36 6.40 7.66 5.52
N VAL A 37 6.24 6.35 5.73
CA VAL A 37 6.05 5.35 4.67
C VAL A 37 4.79 5.62 3.86
N ARG A 38 3.69 6.02 4.50
CA ARG A 38 2.42 6.32 3.80
C ARG A 38 2.63 7.43 2.78
N LYS A 39 3.28 8.51 3.20
CA LYS A 39 3.60 9.64 2.32
C LYS A 39 4.56 9.26 1.19
N ALA A 40 5.51 8.35 1.44
CA ALA A 40 6.45 7.91 0.42
C ALA A 40 5.76 7.11 -0.70
N LEU A 41 4.78 6.28 -0.34
CA LEU A 41 4.03 5.41 -1.25
C LEU A 41 2.88 6.13 -1.98
N LEU A 42 2.26 7.12 -1.36
CA LEU A 42 1.09 7.80 -1.93
C LEU A 42 1.39 8.40 -3.32
N GLY A 43 0.56 8.05 -4.30
CA GLY A 43 0.66 8.52 -5.68
C GLY A 43 1.81 7.89 -6.48
N ARG A 44 2.50 6.89 -5.93
CA ARG A 44 3.53 6.15 -6.66
C ARG A 44 2.93 5.08 -7.56
N THR A 45 3.61 4.80 -8.66
CA THR A 45 3.31 3.66 -9.53
C THR A 45 3.95 2.41 -8.95
N MET A 46 3.16 1.37 -8.77
CA MET A 46 3.58 0.06 -8.31
C MET A 46 4.09 -0.76 -9.50
N SER A 47 5.13 -1.57 -9.27
CA SER A 47 5.70 -2.40 -10.33
C SER A 47 4.82 -3.63 -10.58
N ASN A 48 4.59 -3.97 -11.85
CA ASN A 48 3.95 -5.21 -12.29
C ASN A 48 4.94 -6.38 -12.44
N GLU A 49 6.16 -6.24 -11.92
CA GLU A 49 7.13 -7.33 -11.87
C GLU A 49 6.68 -8.45 -10.92
N THR A 50 7.36 -9.59 -10.99
CA THR A 50 7.10 -10.68 -10.05
C THR A 50 7.38 -10.23 -8.61
N ILE A 51 6.48 -10.56 -7.68
CA ILE A 51 6.57 -10.17 -6.27
C ILE A 51 7.96 -10.51 -5.68
N VAL A 52 8.48 -11.70 -5.97
CA VAL A 52 9.81 -12.14 -5.49
C VAL A 52 10.94 -11.21 -5.94
N THR A 53 10.84 -10.66 -7.15
CA THR A 53 11.82 -9.69 -7.68
C THR A 53 11.75 -8.38 -6.90
N ILE A 54 10.54 -7.88 -6.63
CA ILE A 54 10.31 -6.65 -5.88
C ILE A 54 10.79 -6.81 -4.43
N GLU A 55 10.43 -7.91 -3.75
CA GLU A 55 10.88 -8.22 -2.38
C GLU A 55 12.41 -8.32 -2.30
N THR A 56 13.05 -8.96 -3.29
CA THR A 56 14.51 -9.12 -3.32
C THR A 56 15.21 -7.77 -3.49
N ARG A 57 14.67 -6.89 -4.34
CA ARG A 57 15.20 -5.54 -4.59
C ARG A 57 15.17 -4.69 -3.31
N HIS A 58 14.08 -4.79 -2.54
CA HIS A 58 13.81 -3.98 -1.34
C HIS A 58 13.97 -4.75 -0.03
N LYS A 59 14.91 -5.70 0.00
CA LYS A 59 15.19 -6.52 1.20
C LYS A 59 15.60 -5.69 2.42
N ASP A 60 16.18 -4.51 2.20
CA ASP A 60 16.56 -3.56 3.24
C ASP A 60 15.35 -2.95 3.97
N LEU A 61 14.20 -2.89 3.30
CA LEU A 61 12.93 -2.49 3.90
C LEU A 61 12.24 -3.65 4.63
N GLY A 62 12.76 -4.89 4.53
CA GLY A 62 12.04 -6.08 4.97
C GLY A 62 10.69 -6.24 4.26
N LEU A 63 10.65 -5.88 2.97
CA LEU A 63 9.44 -5.89 2.15
C LEU A 63 8.89 -7.31 2.01
N LYS A 64 7.59 -7.49 2.27
CA LYS A 64 6.89 -8.77 2.07
C LYS A 64 5.48 -8.53 1.57
N ASP A 65 5.08 -9.21 0.51
CA ASP A 65 3.68 -9.30 0.10
C ASP A 65 2.89 -10.16 1.10
N LEU A 66 1.76 -9.64 1.56
CA LEU A 66 0.85 -10.30 2.49
C LEU A 66 -0.46 -10.70 1.81
N GLY A 67 -0.63 -10.36 0.54
CA GLY A 67 -1.78 -10.74 -0.27
C GLY A 67 -2.51 -9.53 -0.85
N ALA A 68 -3.44 -9.82 -1.75
CA ALA A 68 -4.27 -8.84 -2.42
C ALA A 68 -5.73 -9.30 -2.49
N SER A 69 -6.64 -8.34 -2.51
CA SER A 69 -8.06 -8.54 -2.75
C SER A 69 -8.55 -7.53 -3.79
N GLU A 70 -9.19 -8.03 -4.84
CA GLU A 70 -9.86 -7.18 -5.81
C GLU A 70 -11.16 -6.65 -5.21
N ILE A 71 -11.36 -5.33 -5.26
CA ILE A 71 -12.58 -4.67 -4.76
C ILE A 71 -13.54 -4.44 -5.93
N SER A 72 -12.99 -4.02 -7.08
CA SER A 72 -13.68 -3.90 -8.35
C SER A 72 -12.65 -3.89 -9.49
N ASP A 73 -13.12 -3.91 -10.74
CA ASP A 73 -12.29 -3.78 -11.96
C ASP A 73 -11.33 -2.58 -11.96
N ARG A 74 -11.54 -1.61 -11.06
CA ARG A 74 -10.78 -0.36 -10.96
C ARG A 74 -9.89 -0.28 -9.73
N LEU A 75 -10.08 -1.15 -8.74
CA LEU A 75 -9.46 -1.00 -7.43
C LEU A 75 -9.11 -2.36 -6.81
N SER A 76 -7.86 -2.45 -6.36
CA SER A 76 -7.37 -3.57 -5.56
C SER A 76 -6.83 -3.06 -4.22
N VAL A 77 -7.03 -3.88 -3.19
CA VAL A 77 -6.42 -3.71 -1.88
C VAL A 77 -5.24 -4.67 -1.79
N ILE A 78 -4.05 -4.16 -1.48
CA ILE A 78 -2.82 -4.95 -1.42
C ILE A 78 -2.12 -4.70 -0.08
N SER A 79 -1.86 -5.77 0.65
CA SER A 79 -1.22 -5.72 1.97
C SER A 79 0.28 -6.01 1.84
N TRP A 80 1.10 -5.13 2.40
CA TRP A 80 2.56 -5.24 2.41
C TRP A 80 3.10 -5.09 3.83
N ARG A 81 4.07 -5.93 4.19
CA ARG A 81 4.96 -5.65 5.32
C ARG A 81 6.09 -4.74 4.85
N ILE A 82 6.27 -3.62 5.52
CA ILE A 82 7.31 -2.63 5.22
C ILE A 82 7.89 -2.14 6.54
N CYS A 83 9.21 -2.26 6.70
CA CYS A 83 9.92 -1.86 7.91
C CYS A 83 9.35 -2.49 9.20
N GLY A 84 8.86 -3.75 9.11
CA GLY A 84 8.28 -4.50 10.23
C GLY A 84 6.81 -4.16 10.55
N GLU A 85 6.22 -3.19 9.86
CA GLU A 85 4.82 -2.78 10.05
C GLU A 85 4.00 -3.14 8.81
N GLU A 86 2.69 -3.28 8.97
CA GLU A 86 1.79 -3.58 7.87
C GLU A 86 1.19 -2.32 7.27
N TYR A 87 1.18 -2.26 5.94
CA TYR A 87 0.58 -1.20 5.16
C TYR A 87 -0.35 -1.78 4.12
N ILE A 88 -1.51 -1.15 3.98
CA ILE A 88 -2.50 -1.53 2.99
C ILE A 88 -2.57 -0.43 1.95
N LEU A 89 -2.33 -0.81 0.70
CA LEU A 89 -2.38 0.06 -0.46
C LEU A 89 -3.72 -0.13 -1.15
N LEU A 90 -4.34 0.98 -1.51
CA LEU A 90 -5.43 0.99 -2.47
C LEU A 90 -4.84 1.33 -3.84
N GLN A 91 -4.75 0.34 -4.72
CA GLN A 91 -4.14 0.46 -6.05
C GLN A 91 -5.22 0.58 -7.12
N ASP A 92 -5.06 1.53 -8.06
CA ASP A 92 -5.96 1.63 -9.22
C ASP A 92 -5.56 0.72 -10.39
N ASP A 93 -6.40 0.68 -11.42
CA ASP A 93 -6.20 -0.05 -12.68
C ASP A 93 -4.98 0.40 -13.52
N LYS A 94 -4.26 1.42 -13.07
CA LYS A 94 -3.02 1.95 -13.67
C LYS A 94 -1.84 1.81 -12.73
N ASP A 95 -1.98 0.97 -11.72
CA ASP A 95 -0.98 0.64 -10.72
C ASP A 95 -0.56 1.81 -9.83
N PHE A 96 -1.37 2.88 -9.73
CA PHE A 96 -1.10 3.96 -8.78
C PHE A 96 -1.62 3.62 -7.39
N ALA A 97 -0.77 3.79 -6.38
CA ALA A 97 -1.19 3.79 -4.97
C ALA A 97 -2.02 5.05 -4.69
N ARG A 98 -3.35 4.90 -4.69
CA ARG A 98 -4.34 5.96 -4.49
C ARG A 98 -4.43 6.43 -3.05
N ASP A 99 -4.30 5.48 -2.14
CA ASP A 99 -4.29 5.73 -0.70
C ASP A 99 -3.50 4.64 0.01
N VAL A 100 -3.00 4.96 1.21
CA VAL A 100 -2.14 4.08 1.99
C VAL A 100 -2.52 4.15 3.45
N LEU A 101 -2.91 3.00 4.00
CA LEU A 101 -3.23 2.85 5.40
C LEU A 101 -2.06 2.17 6.11
N LYS A 102 -1.62 2.71 7.26
CA LYS A 102 -0.82 1.92 8.19
C LYS A 102 -1.79 1.06 8.98
N PHE A 103 -1.71 -0.26 8.81
CA PHE A 103 -2.72 -1.15 9.35
C PHE A 103 -2.45 -1.47 10.83
N PRO A 104 -3.48 -1.51 11.68
CA PRO A 104 -3.33 -1.97 13.05
C PRO A 104 -2.88 -3.43 13.10
N LYS A 105 -2.24 -3.81 14.19
CA LYS A 105 -1.92 -5.22 14.43
C LYS A 105 -3.21 -6.03 14.55
N HIS A 106 -3.20 -7.22 13.97
CA HIS A 106 -4.30 -8.17 14.00
C HIS A 106 -3.77 -9.59 14.29
N SER A 107 -4.68 -10.48 14.61
CA SER A 107 -4.43 -11.90 14.90
C SER A 107 -5.75 -12.67 14.93
N ASN A 108 -5.71 -13.99 15.13
CA ASN A 108 -6.93 -14.79 15.34
C ASN A 108 -7.86 -14.29 16.48
N GLU A 109 -7.34 -13.55 17.47
CA GLU A 109 -8.14 -12.96 18.56
C GLU A 109 -8.78 -11.62 18.18
N SER A 110 -8.15 -10.91 17.24
CA SER A 110 -8.57 -9.62 16.73
C SER A 110 -8.33 -9.59 15.21
N PRO A 111 -9.17 -10.28 14.42
CA PRO A 111 -8.84 -10.61 13.05
C PRO A 111 -8.97 -9.44 12.08
N GLU A 112 -8.09 -9.40 11.08
CA GLU A 112 -8.28 -8.64 9.85
C GLU A 112 -9.55 -9.12 9.13
N PHE A 113 -10.28 -8.17 8.55
CA PHE A 113 -11.36 -8.48 7.65
C PHE A 113 -11.40 -7.52 6.45
N ILE A 114 -11.93 -8.00 5.33
CA ILE A 114 -12.46 -7.19 4.23
C ILE A 114 -13.89 -7.69 3.95
N GLY A 115 -14.89 -6.83 4.10
CA GLY A 115 -16.28 -7.27 3.95
C GLY A 115 -17.33 -6.19 4.16
N SER A 116 -18.58 -6.63 4.18
CA SER A 116 -19.73 -5.76 4.46
C SER A 116 -19.82 -5.41 5.95
N CYS A 117 -20.38 -4.24 6.24
CA CYS A 117 -20.65 -3.79 7.60
C CYS A 117 -22.05 -3.17 7.71
N GLN A 118 -22.53 -3.09 8.94
CA GLN A 118 -23.74 -2.41 9.36
C GLN A 118 -23.42 -1.41 10.47
N LEU A 119 -23.96 -0.21 10.37
CA LEU A 119 -23.92 0.81 11.41
C LEU A 119 -25.30 0.95 12.03
N ASN A 120 -25.42 0.62 13.31
CA ASN A 120 -26.70 0.62 14.04
C ASN A 120 -27.81 -0.21 13.34
N GLY A 121 -27.41 -1.33 12.73
CA GLY A 121 -28.32 -2.23 12.00
C GLY A 121 -28.65 -1.81 10.57
N HIS A 122 -28.09 -0.70 10.07
CA HIS A 122 -28.24 -0.27 8.69
C HIS A 122 -26.98 -0.59 7.89
N ASP A 123 -27.14 -1.15 6.69
CA ASP A 123 -26.00 -1.50 5.83
C ASP A 123 -25.15 -0.27 5.50
N VAL A 124 -23.83 -0.42 5.66
CA VAL A 124 -22.83 0.53 5.17
C VAL A 124 -22.57 0.18 3.70
N PRO A 125 -22.81 1.08 2.75
CA PRO A 125 -22.62 0.77 1.34
C PRO A 125 -21.16 0.50 0.99
N GLY A 126 -20.93 -0.59 0.25
CA GLY A 126 -19.60 -1.02 -0.22
C GLY A 126 -18.87 -1.92 0.78
N PHE A 127 -17.58 -2.09 0.56
CA PHE A 127 -16.71 -2.86 1.46
C PHE A 127 -16.03 -1.96 2.49
N ALA A 128 -15.74 -2.54 3.64
CA ALA A 128 -14.82 -2.00 4.61
C ALA A 128 -13.69 -2.99 4.87
N ILE A 129 -12.56 -2.44 5.29
CA ILE A 129 -11.42 -3.18 5.79
C ILE A 129 -11.12 -2.77 7.22
N GLY A 130 -10.61 -3.68 8.03
CA GLY A 130 -10.19 -3.33 9.37
C GLY A 130 -9.93 -4.52 10.26
N VAL A 131 -10.09 -4.30 11.55
CA VAL A 131 -9.84 -5.28 12.60
C VAL A 131 -11.12 -5.47 13.41
N LEU A 132 -11.53 -6.72 13.59
CA LEU A 132 -12.72 -7.10 14.35
C LEU A 132 -12.33 -7.58 15.74
N LYS A 133 -13.30 -7.58 16.64
CA LYS A 133 -13.24 -8.34 17.89
C LYS A 133 -13.76 -9.74 17.61
N ASN A 134 -12.99 -10.78 17.89
CA ASN A 134 -13.48 -12.15 17.68
C ASN A 134 -14.55 -12.50 18.74
N GLU A 135 -15.80 -12.65 18.31
CA GLU A 135 -16.96 -12.96 19.17
C GLU A 135 -17.58 -14.29 18.75
N ASN A 136 -17.53 -15.31 19.61
CA ASN A 136 -18.00 -16.65 19.28
C ASN A 136 -19.50 -16.69 18.95
N GLY A 137 -19.85 -17.41 17.88
CA GLY A 137 -21.25 -17.68 17.51
C GLY A 137 -22.01 -16.50 16.90
N VAL A 138 -21.33 -15.42 16.52
CA VAL A 138 -21.95 -14.23 15.92
C VAL A 138 -21.45 -14.03 14.48
N GLU A 139 -22.37 -13.74 13.57
CA GLU A 139 -22.07 -13.45 12.15
C GLU A 139 -21.58 -12.02 11.94
N MET A 140 -22.11 -11.06 12.71
CA MET A 140 -21.76 -9.63 12.62
C MET A 140 -20.98 -9.20 13.87
N LEU A 141 -19.67 -9.08 13.71
CA LEU A 141 -18.70 -8.85 14.78
C LEU A 141 -18.51 -7.36 15.03
N SER A 142 -18.30 -6.98 16.29
CA SER A 142 -17.92 -5.61 16.64
C SER A 142 -16.58 -5.23 16.00
N ALA A 143 -16.49 -4.05 15.39
CA ALA A 143 -15.23 -3.53 14.84
C ALA A 143 -14.36 -2.89 15.94
N VAL A 144 -13.07 -3.22 15.97
CA VAL A 144 -12.04 -2.52 16.77
C VAL A 144 -11.58 -1.27 16.05
N SER A 145 -11.41 -1.37 14.74
CA SER A 145 -11.10 -0.28 13.82
C SER A 145 -11.57 -0.67 12.43
N ALA A 146 -12.09 0.28 11.65
CA ALA A 146 -12.53 0.00 10.29
C ALA A 146 -12.45 1.23 9.40
N TRP A 147 -12.20 0.99 8.11
CA TRP A 147 -12.21 1.99 7.07
C TRP A 147 -13.10 1.51 5.94
N LYS A 148 -14.07 2.33 5.55
CA LYS A 148 -14.81 2.14 4.31
C LYS A 148 -13.87 2.38 3.12
N ILE A 149 -13.96 1.52 2.13
CA ILE A 149 -13.30 1.73 0.84
C ILE A 149 -14.25 2.58 -0.01
N ASP A 150 -13.93 3.87 -0.18
CA ASP A 150 -14.70 4.75 -1.06
C ASP A 150 -14.16 4.61 -2.48
N GLU A 151 -14.80 3.77 -3.29
CA GLU A 151 -14.38 3.52 -4.68
C GLU A 151 -14.45 4.77 -5.58
N LYS A 152 -15.36 5.71 -5.27
CA LYS A 152 -15.51 6.93 -6.06
C LYS A 152 -14.34 7.88 -5.81
N GLN A 153 -13.91 7.99 -4.56
CA GLN A 153 -12.78 8.84 -4.17
C GLN A 153 -11.45 8.10 -4.18
N MET A 154 -11.47 6.77 -4.34
CA MET A 154 -10.33 5.87 -4.29
C MET A 154 -9.52 6.07 -3.01
N LYS A 155 -10.18 6.01 -1.86
CA LYS A 155 -9.54 6.23 -0.56
C LYS A 155 -10.16 5.41 0.58
N PHE A 156 -9.40 5.26 1.65
CA PHE A 156 -9.89 4.73 2.92
C PHE A 156 -10.55 5.84 3.74
N VAL A 157 -11.77 5.59 4.19
CA VAL A 157 -12.54 6.52 5.04
C VAL A 157 -12.79 5.87 6.38
N GLU A 158 -12.16 6.39 7.43
CA GLU A 158 -12.33 5.87 8.78
C GLU A 158 -13.81 5.88 9.20
N LEU A 159 -14.26 4.74 9.72
CA LEU A 159 -15.62 4.55 10.24
C LEU A 159 -15.60 4.67 11.76
N LYS A 160 -16.68 5.22 12.32
CA LYS A 160 -16.93 5.12 13.76
C LYS A 160 -17.20 3.67 14.11
N THR A 161 -16.55 3.17 15.16
CA THR A 161 -16.68 1.77 15.60
C THR A 161 -17.88 1.53 16.51
N GLU A 162 -18.37 2.56 17.20
CA GLU A 162 -19.58 2.48 18.01
C GLU A 162 -20.79 2.14 17.14
N GLY A 163 -21.44 1.02 17.44
CA GLY A 163 -22.58 0.51 16.66
C GLY A 163 -22.20 -0.09 15.31
N LEU A 164 -20.91 -0.14 14.95
CA LEU A 164 -20.43 -0.75 13.71
C LEU A 164 -20.20 -2.24 13.92
N ARG A 165 -20.86 -3.06 13.11
CA ARG A 165 -20.66 -4.51 13.06
C ARG A 165 -20.34 -4.95 11.65
N CYS A 166 -19.43 -5.88 11.49
CA CYS A 166 -18.95 -6.31 10.18
C CYS A 166 -18.98 -7.82 10.04
N SER A 167 -19.15 -8.29 8.80
CA SER A 167 -19.36 -9.70 8.53
C SER A 167 -18.12 -10.54 8.88
N ARG A 168 -18.36 -11.62 9.62
CA ARG A 168 -17.40 -12.69 9.90
C ARG A 168 -16.89 -13.36 8.64
N SER A 169 -17.68 -13.40 7.57
CA SER A 169 -17.29 -14.04 6.31
C SER A 169 -16.12 -13.32 5.62
N GLY A 170 -15.84 -12.08 6.01
CA GLY A 170 -14.73 -11.29 5.45
C GLY A 170 -13.40 -11.49 6.18
N ILE A 171 -13.33 -12.34 7.21
CA ILE A 171 -12.10 -12.54 7.99
C ILE A 171 -11.01 -13.15 7.11
N SER A 172 -9.80 -12.59 7.18
CA SER A 172 -8.62 -13.09 6.48
C SER A 172 -8.30 -14.53 6.88
N THR A 173 -7.91 -15.38 5.92
CA THR A 173 -7.51 -16.77 6.20
C THR A 173 -6.27 -16.85 7.08
N ALA A 174 -5.40 -15.84 7.02
CA ALA A 174 -4.25 -15.68 7.91
C ALA A 174 -4.67 -15.55 9.39
N ASP A 175 -5.88 -15.04 9.65
CA ASP A 175 -6.45 -14.84 10.98
C ASP A 175 -7.57 -15.83 11.33
N GLY A 176 -7.63 -16.97 10.63
CA GLY A 176 -8.59 -18.05 10.91
C GLY A 176 -9.94 -17.89 10.22
N GLY A 177 -10.02 -17.05 9.18
CA GLY A 177 -11.14 -17.00 8.24
C GLY A 177 -11.36 -18.36 7.56
N ARG A 178 -12.61 -18.64 7.20
CA ARG A 178 -13.04 -19.89 6.56
C ARG A 178 -13.91 -19.62 5.35
#